data_AF-A0A964AG41-F1
#
_entry.id   AF-A0A964AG41-F1
#
_cell.length_a   1.000
_cell.length_b   1.000
_cell.length_c   1.000
_cell.angle_alpha   90.00
_cell.angle_beta   90.00
_cell.angle_gamma   90.00
#
_symmetry.space_group_name_H-M   'P 1'
#
loop_
_entity.id
_entity.type
_entity.pdbx_description
1 polymer ?
#
loop_
_entity_poly.entity_id
_entity_poly.type
_entity_poly.pdbx_seq_one_letter_code
_entity_poly.pdbx_strand_id
1 'polypeptide(L)'
;MLIRLIKLPFRVLKKAAQALRDGGRDQPSPTPRPAARPRPTAPPPAARVHDHDHGHSHDHGHSHDHGHDHGHGGGTTVTVSFEDTPNPNAMKFTVNVKVSDQAVTLTSPDDDHPLARALLDIPGVVSVFAVNDFVTVTKDDATPWGSLTLPIAGALQDTLGED
;
A
#
# COMPACT_ATOMS: atom_id res chain seq x y z
N MET A 1 -17.95 43.41 13.22
CA MET A 1 -17.73 42.01 13.60
C MET A 1 -16.23 41.79 13.75
N LEU A 2 -15.81 41.62 14.99
CA LEU A 2 -14.44 41.31 15.45
C LEU A 2 -14.31 39.78 15.48
N ILE A 3 -13.15 39.20 15.11
CA ILE A 3 -12.43 38.12 15.84
C ILE A 3 -11.22 37.60 15.00
N ARG A 4 -10.04 38.00 15.49
CA ARG A 4 -8.75 37.28 15.61
C ARG A 4 -7.97 36.83 14.38
N LEU A 5 -7.15 37.79 13.94
CA LEU A 5 -5.74 37.61 13.59
C LEU A 5 -5.00 36.76 14.64
N ILE A 6 -4.56 35.56 14.29
CA ILE A 6 -3.55 34.79 15.03
C ILE A 6 -2.35 34.61 14.11
N LYS A 7 -1.36 35.50 14.29
CA LYS A 7 0.05 35.22 14.00
C LYS A 7 0.48 34.08 14.93
N LEU A 8 0.83 32.91 14.41
CA LEU A 8 1.70 31.98 15.12
C LEU A 8 3.11 32.06 14.52
N PRO A 9 4.16 32.30 15.33
CA PRO A 9 5.52 32.49 14.83
C PRO A 9 6.17 31.17 14.42
N PHE A 10 6.82 31.20 13.25
CA PHE A 10 7.88 30.26 12.86
C PHE A 10 8.89 30.09 14.00
N ARG A 11 8.99 28.87 14.55
CA ARG A 11 10.20 28.22 15.15
C ARG A 11 9.75 27.08 16.09
N VAL A 12 9.94 25.82 15.67
CA VAL A 12 10.65 24.82 16.50
C VAL A 12 11.47 23.92 15.57
N LEU A 13 12.73 24.31 15.40
CA LEU A 13 13.81 23.51 14.85
C LEU A 13 14.34 22.56 15.96
N LYS A 14 14.64 21.30 15.58
CA LYS A 14 15.54 20.34 16.25
C LYS A 14 15.26 19.94 17.71
N LYS A 15 15.05 18.63 17.91
CA LYS A 15 15.61 17.91 19.06
C LYS A 15 16.22 16.57 18.65
N ALA A 16 17.54 16.59 18.53
CA ALA A 16 18.36 15.44 18.89
C ALA A 16 18.19 15.19 20.40
N ALA A 17 17.92 13.95 20.80
CA ALA A 17 17.95 13.55 22.19
C ALA A 17 18.72 12.23 22.32
N GLN A 18 19.92 12.40 22.86
CA GLN A 18 20.76 11.41 23.48
C GLN A 18 20.00 10.60 24.55
N ALA A 19 20.05 9.27 24.47
CA ALA A 19 19.81 8.33 25.58
C ALA A 19 21.05 7.42 25.66
N LEU A 20 21.99 7.65 26.58
CA LEU A 20 22.06 6.98 27.90
C LEU A 20 21.82 5.46 27.73
N ARG A 21 22.84 4.64 27.48
CA ARG A 21 23.79 4.08 28.48
C ARG A 21 23.09 3.70 29.79
N ASP A 22 22.41 2.56 29.81
CA ASP A 22 22.34 1.64 30.96
C ASP A 22 21.63 0.33 30.59
N GLY A 23 22.11 -0.79 31.16
CA GLY A 23 21.44 -2.11 31.23
C GLY A 23 21.29 -2.88 29.91
N GLY A 24 21.91 -4.04 29.68
CA GLY A 24 21.76 -5.21 30.55
C GLY A 24 20.85 -6.21 29.85
N ARG A 25 21.46 -7.26 29.30
CA ARG A 25 20.83 -8.35 28.51
C ARG A 25 19.71 -9.02 29.31
N ASP A 26 18.54 -9.19 28.70
CA ASP A 26 17.70 -10.38 28.89
C ASP A 26 16.69 -10.49 27.74
N GLN A 27 17.04 -11.27 26.70
CA GLN A 27 16.08 -11.73 25.70
C GLN A 27 15.66 -13.16 26.09
N PRO A 28 14.41 -13.42 26.47
CA PRO A 28 13.90 -14.79 26.48
C PRO A 28 13.65 -15.26 25.04
N SER A 29 14.31 -16.36 24.68
CA SER A 29 14.26 -17.05 23.39
C SER A 29 12.84 -17.21 22.81
N PRO A 30 12.62 -17.00 21.50
CA PRO A 30 11.36 -17.36 20.87
C PRO A 30 11.20 -18.89 20.80
N THR A 31 10.07 -19.38 21.30
CA THR A 31 9.64 -20.79 21.24
C THR A 31 9.46 -21.25 19.79
N PRO A 32 9.85 -22.48 19.42
CA PRO A 32 9.58 -23.02 18.08
C PRO A 32 8.09 -23.36 17.88
N ARG A 33 7.51 -22.89 16.76
CA ARG A 33 6.12 -23.17 16.32
C ARG A 33 5.92 -24.68 16.05
N PRO A 34 4.71 -25.22 16.28
CA PRO A 34 4.41 -26.63 16.01
C PRO A 34 4.37 -26.95 14.51
N ALA A 35 4.94 -28.11 14.15
CA ALA A 35 4.98 -28.64 12.78
C ALA A 35 3.58 -28.95 12.23
N ALA A 36 3.40 -28.67 10.94
CA ALA A 36 2.16 -28.86 10.19
C ALA A 36 1.74 -30.35 10.12
N ARG A 37 0.43 -30.61 10.28
CA ARG A 37 -0.19 -31.92 10.09
C ARG A 37 -0.07 -32.39 8.62
N PRO A 38 0.08 -33.69 8.35
CA PRO A 38 0.04 -34.22 6.99
C PRO A 38 -1.40 -34.24 6.41
N ARG A 39 -1.49 -34.01 5.09
CA ARG A 39 -2.70 -33.98 4.26
C ARG A 39 -3.45 -35.33 4.21
N PRO A 40 -4.77 -35.34 3.98
CA PRO A 40 -5.55 -36.57 3.81
C PRO A 40 -5.22 -37.29 2.50
N THR A 41 -5.23 -38.62 2.56
CA THR A 41 -4.96 -39.58 1.48
C THR A 41 -6.08 -39.61 0.44
N ALA A 42 -5.69 -39.68 -0.84
CA ALA A 42 -6.60 -39.86 -1.97
C ALA A 42 -7.21 -41.29 -2.00
N PRO A 43 -8.46 -41.47 -2.45
CA PRO A 43 -9.02 -42.79 -2.74
C PRO A 43 -8.64 -43.28 -4.15
N PRO A 44 -8.56 -44.61 -4.39
CA PRO A 44 -8.26 -45.18 -5.70
C PRO A 44 -9.49 -45.15 -6.65
N PRO A 45 -9.30 -45.07 -7.98
CA PRO A 45 -10.39 -45.20 -8.94
C PRO A 45 -10.51 -46.64 -9.47
N ALA A 46 -11.69 -47.24 -9.39
CA ALA A 46 -12.05 -48.38 -10.24
C ALA A 46 -13.57 -48.59 -10.29
N ALA A 47 -14.17 -48.25 -11.43
CA ALA A 47 -15.24 -49.04 -12.04
C ALA A 47 -15.43 -48.60 -13.50
N ARG A 48 -15.24 -49.56 -14.40
CA ARG A 48 -15.40 -49.50 -15.85
C ARG A 48 -16.72 -50.16 -16.19
N VAL A 49 -17.54 -49.56 -17.06
CA VAL A 49 -18.29 -50.15 -18.20
C VAL A 49 -19.57 -49.35 -18.50
N HIS A 50 -19.68 -48.81 -19.72
CA HIS A 50 -20.72 -49.24 -20.66
C HIS A 50 -20.46 -48.63 -22.05
N ASP A 51 -20.46 -49.52 -23.02
CA ASP A 51 -20.54 -49.26 -24.47
C ASP A 51 -21.92 -48.64 -24.82
N HIS A 52 -22.03 -47.89 -25.92
CA HIS A 52 -22.98 -48.08 -27.03
C HIS A 52 -22.96 -46.87 -27.98
N ASP A 53 -22.96 -47.22 -29.27
CA ASP A 53 -22.89 -46.42 -30.50
C ASP A 53 -24.12 -45.53 -30.77
N HIS A 54 -23.95 -44.50 -31.63
CA HIS A 54 -24.81 -44.18 -32.79
C HIS A 54 -24.67 -42.71 -33.27
N GLY A 55 -24.01 -42.52 -34.41
CA GLY A 55 -24.58 -41.85 -35.60
C GLY A 55 -24.81 -40.32 -35.66
N HIS A 56 -24.15 -39.73 -36.67
CA HIS A 56 -24.65 -38.70 -37.60
C HIS A 56 -24.59 -37.19 -37.28
N SER A 57 -23.55 -36.56 -37.85
CA SER A 57 -23.54 -35.36 -38.72
C SER A 57 -24.54 -34.20 -38.48
N HIS A 58 -24.00 -32.98 -38.36
CA HIS A 58 -24.17 -31.88 -39.33
C HIS A 58 -23.19 -30.73 -39.04
N ASP A 59 -22.69 -30.11 -40.11
CA ASP A 59 -21.89 -28.88 -40.13
C ASP A 59 -22.80 -27.67 -39.90
N HIS A 60 -22.43 -26.80 -38.95
CA HIS A 60 -22.85 -25.41 -38.93
C HIS A 60 -21.68 -24.55 -38.46
N GLY A 61 -21.04 -23.89 -39.41
CA GLY A 61 -20.11 -22.80 -39.12
C GLY A 61 -20.79 -21.67 -38.35
N HIS A 62 -20.12 -21.22 -37.30
CA HIS A 62 -20.15 -19.83 -36.89
C HIS A 62 -18.76 -19.46 -36.37
N SER A 63 -17.96 -18.92 -37.29
CA SER A 63 -16.84 -18.06 -36.96
C SER A 63 -17.44 -16.84 -36.26
N HIS A 64 -17.27 -16.73 -34.95
CA HIS A 64 -17.31 -15.45 -34.28
C HIS A 64 -15.92 -15.18 -33.74
N ASP A 65 -15.26 -14.25 -34.42
CA ASP A 65 -14.15 -13.51 -33.88
C ASP A 65 -14.62 -12.85 -32.58
N HIS A 66 -14.02 -13.27 -31.49
CA HIS A 66 -13.85 -12.41 -30.34
C HIS A 66 -12.35 -12.31 -30.13
N GLY A 67 -11.71 -11.45 -30.92
CA GLY A 67 -10.53 -10.73 -30.47
C GLY A 67 -10.90 -9.96 -29.20
N HIS A 68 -10.88 -10.65 -28.05
CA HIS A 68 -10.70 -9.97 -26.78
C HIS A 68 -9.23 -10.06 -26.46
N ASP A 69 -8.48 -9.17 -27.11
CA ASP A 69 -7.30 -8.59 -26.51
C ASP A 69 -7.76 -7.97 -25.18
N HIS A 70 -7.75 -8.77 -24.11
CA HIS A 70 -7.48 -8.21 -22.81
C HIS A 70 -5.97 -8.02 -22.76
N GLY A 71 -5.47 -7.04 -23.52
CA GLY A 71 -4.30 -6.30 -23.12
C GLY A 71 -4.61 -5.71 -21.75
N HIS A 72 -4.47 -6.52 -20.68
CA HIS A 72 -4.17 -5.99 -19.38
C HIS A 72 -2.79 -5.38 -19.53
N GLY A 73 -2.82 -4.09 -19.87
CA GLY A 73 -1.66 -3.29 -20.16
C GLY A 73 -0.58 -3.56 -19.12
N GLY A 74 0.65 -3.70 -19.60
CA GLY A 74 1.84 -3.62 -18.78
C GLY A 74 2.02 -2.20 -18.23
N GLY A 75 0.99 -1.64 -17.59
CA GLY A 75 1.09 -0.45 -16.78
C GLY A 75 2.00 -0.77 -15.61
N THR A 76 2.99 0.09 -15.38
CA THR A 76 3.98 -0.05 -14.33
C THR A 76 3.28 -0.22 -13.00
N THR A 77 3.18 -1.45 -12.50
CA THR A 77 2.50 -1.72 -11.23
C THR A 77 3.29 -1.06 -10.11
N VAL A 78 2.76 0.04 -9.56
CA VAL A 78 3.35 0.70 -8.40
C VAL A 78 3.05 -0.16 -7.18
N THR A 79 4.09 -0.68 -6.54
CA THR A 79 3.98 -1.42 -5.28
C THR A 79 4.24 -0.47 -4.12
N VAL A 80 3.32 -0.41 -3.17
CA VAL A 80 3.45 0.38 -1.94
C VAL A 80 3.67 -0.55 -0.76
N SER A 81 4.73 -0.32 0.00
CA SER A 81 4.99 -0.94 1.30
C SER A 81 4.91 0.13 2.40
N PHE A 82 4.50 -0.23 3.61
CA PHE A 82 4.46 0.70 4.73
C PHE A 82 5.12 0.09 5.98
N GLU A 83 5.78 0.94 6.74
CA GLU A 83 6.53 0.60 7.94
C GLU A 83 6.13 1.55 9.06
N ASP A 84 5.90 1.00 10.26
CA ASP A 84 5.70 1.80 11.44
C ASP A 84 6.98 2.58 11.79
N THR A 85 6.77 3.76 12.37
CA THR A 85 7.86 4.57 12.91
C THR A 85 7.69 4.63 14.43
N PRO A 86 8.77 4.91 15.18
CA PRO A 86 8.64 5.15 16.63
C PRO A 86 7.72 6.33 16.98
N ASN A 87 7.35 7.17 16.00
CA ASN A 87 6.30 8.18 16.16
C ASN A 87 4.93 7.56 15.79
N PRO A 88 3.99 7.40 16.75
CA PRO A 88 2.68 6.81 16.48
C PRO A 88 1.83 7.61 15.47
N ASN A 89 2.15 8.89 15.27
CA ASN A 89 1.46 9.77 14.33
C ASN A 89 2.16 9.86 12.97
N ALA A 90 3.27 9.15 12.75
CA ALA A 90 3.95 9.10 11.47
C ALA A 90 4.14 7.65 10.99
N MET A 91 3.91 7.43 9.69
CA MET A 91 4.12 6.16 9.03
C MET A 91 4.91 6.39 7.75
N LYS A 92 5.88 5.51 7.49
CA LYS A 92 6.71 5.58 6.29
C LYS A 92 6.12 4.64 5.23
N PHE A 93 5.91 5.16 4.04
CA PHE A 93 5.51 4.44 2.85
C PHE A 93 6.69 4.41 1.88
N THR A 94 7.00 3.26 1.33
CA THR A 94 8.07 3.05 0.35
C THR A 94 7.44 2.53 -0.93
N VAL A 95 7.80 3.12 -2.06
CA VAL A 95 7.31 2.75 -3.39
C VAL A 95 8.44 2.22 -4.26
N ASN A 96 8.12 1.48 -5.33
CA ASN A 96 9.12 0.99 -6.31
C ASN A 96 9.47 2.02 -7.39
N VAL A 97 8.96 3.25 -7.29
CA VAL A 97 9.17 4.33 -8.24
C VAL A 97 9.69 5.57 -7.54
N LYS A 98 10.38 6.44 -8.28
CA LYS A 98 10.90 7.67 -7.71
C LYS A 98 9.78 8.70 -7.59
N VAL A 99 9.53 9.16 -6.38
CA VAL A 99 8.53 10.18 -6.03
C VAL A 99 9.06 11.58 -6.24
N SER A 100 10.28 11.88 -5.77
CA SER A 100 10.86 13.22 -5.88
C SER A 100 12.40 13.18 -5.90
N ASP A 101 13.02 14.07 -6.67
CA ASP A 101 14.47 14.30 -6.69
C ASP A 101 15.00 14.94 -5.40
N GLN A 102 14.15 15.74 -4.74
CA GLN A 102 14.53 16.51 -3.56
C GLN A 102 13.57 16.23 -2.40
N ALA A 103 14.05 16.48 -1.18
CA ALA A 103 13.22 16.39 -0.01
C ALA A 103 12.16 17.49 -0.01
N VAL A 104 10.90 17.10 -0.20
CA VAL A 104 9.74 17.99 -0.20
C VAL A 104 8.84 17.70 1.00
N THR A 105 8.34 18.75 1.61
CA THR A 105 7.33 18.65 2.69
C THR A 105 6.08 19.36 2.21
N LEU A 106 5.00 18.60 2.06
CA LEU A 106 3.70 19.04 1.61
C LEU A 106 2.85 19.27 2.85
N THR A 107 2.33 20.49 2.97
CA THR A 107 1.47 20.90 4.09
C THR A 107 0.21 21.60 3.62
N SER A 108 0.14 21.95 2.34
CA SER A 108 -1.04 22.51 1.70
C SER A 108 -1.43 21.66 0.49
N PRO A 109 -2.72 21.38 0.26
CA PRO A 109 -3.16 20.71 -0.96
C PRO A 109 -2.91 21.52 -2.23
N ASP A 110 -2.59 22.81 -2.10
CA ASP A 110 -2.22 23.72 -3.19
C ASP A 110 -0.71 23.71 -3.54
N ASP A 111 0.11 22.88 -2.87
CA ASP A 111 1.53 22.73 -3.23
C ASP A 111 1.67 22.19 -4.68
N ASP A 112 2.67 22.66 -5.44
CA ASP A 112 2.99 22.24 -6.83
C ASP A 112 3.55 20.80 -6.93
N HIS A 113 2.96 19.85 -6.20
CA HIS A 113 3.34 18.44 -6.22
C HIS A 113 2.08 17.58 -6.39
N PRO A 114 2.07 16.59 -7.30
CA PRO A 114 0.86 15.82 -7.60
C PRO A 114 0.33 15.06 -6.37
N LEU A 115 1.23 14.56 -5.50
CA LEU A 115 0.85 13.93 -4.23
C LEU A 115 0.25 14.87 -3.19
N ALA A 116 0.42 16.20 -3.31
CA ALA A 116 -0.03 17.14 -2.29
C ALA A 116 -1.55 17.07 -2.15
N ARG A 117 -2.25 17.29 -3.26
CA ARG A 117 -3.71 17.20 -3.30
C ARG A 117 -4.19 15.78 -3.02
N ALA A 118 -3.57 14.76 -3.61
CA ALA A 118 -4.01 13.37 -3.47
C ALA A 118 -3.95 12.86 -2.02
N LEU A 119 -2.94 13.26 -1.24
CA LEU A 119 -2.75 12.78 0.13
C LEU A 119 -3.31 13.73 1.19
N LEU A 120 -3.22 15.05 1.02
CA LEU A 120 -3.70 16.01 2.01
C LEU A 120 -5.23 16.19 1.97
N ASP A 121 -5.91 15.76 0.90
CA ASP A 121 -7.38 15.71 0.84
C ASP A 121 -7.95 14.56 1.69
N ILE A 122 -7.12 13.57 2.04
CA ILE A 122 -7.52 12.45 2.90
C ILE A 122 -7.76 12.97 4.33
N PRO A 123 -8.97 12.79 4.89
CA PRO A 123 -9.29 13.30 6.21
C PRO A 123 -8.39 12.66 7.27
N GLY A 124 -7.66 13.52 7.97
CA GLY A 124 -6.76 13.13 9.05
C GLY A 124 -5.28 13.07 8.66
N VAL A 125 -4.94 13.31 7.39
CA VAL A 125 -3.56 13.58 6.99
C VAL A 125 -3.22 15.04 7.29
N VAL A 126 -2.13 15.27 8.03
CA VAL A 126 -1.70 16.61 8.47
C VAL A 126 -0.54 17.12 7.61
N SER A 127 0.41 16.24 7.29
CA SER A 127 1.55 16.60 6.45
C SER A 127 2.14 15.38 5.78
N VAL A 128 2.81 15.61 4.65
CA VAL A 128 3.48 14.55 3.88
C VAL A 128 4.90 14.99 3.60
N PHE A 129 5.86 14.11 3.85
CA PHE A 129 7.26 14.30 3.49
C PHE A 129 7.62 13.27 2.42
N ALA A 130 8.10 13.70 1.26
CA ALA A 130 8.48 12.80 0.17
C ALA A 130 9.91 13.08 -0.28
N VAL A 131 10.68 12.02 -0.53
CA VAL A 131 12.03 12.11 -1.11
C VAL A 131 12.45 10.76 -1.68
N ASN A 132 13.10 10.77 -2.85
CA ASN A 132 13.46 9.56 -3.59
C ASN A 132 12.25 8.61 -3.73
N ASP A 133 12.34 7.40 -3.20
CA ASP A 133 11.34 6.33 -3.26
C ASP A 133 10.47 6.22 -1.99
N PHE A 134 10.60 7.15 -1.03
CA PHE A 134 9.85 7.06 0.23
C PHE A 134 9.06 8.32 0.57
N VAL A 135 7.91 8.08 1.21
CA VAL A 135 6.91 9.06 1.60
C VAL A 135 6.52 8.83 3.06
N THR A 136 6.82 9.77 3.94
CA THR A 136 6.37 9.75 5.32
C THR A 136 5.09 10.57 5.43
N VAL A 137 4.01 9.93 5.87
CA VAL A 137 2.74 10.62 6.13
C VAL A 137 2.61 10.84 7.63
N THR A 138 2.23 12.05 8.01
CA THR A 138 1.86 12.40 9.39
C THR A 138 0.37 12.57 9.46
N LYS A 139 -0.27 11.88 10.42
CA LYS A 139 -1.70 11.97 10.68
C LYS A 139 -2.00 12.78 11.94
N ASP A 140 -3.27 13.11 12.14
CA ASP A 140 -3.77 13.66 13.40
C ASP A 140 -3.95 12.56 14.48
N ASP A 141 -4.10 12.96 15.75
CA ASP A 141 -4.26 12.04 16.88
C ASP A 141 -5.64 11.35 16.92
N ALA A 142 -6.68 11.93 16.32
CA ALA A 142 -8.03 11.37 16.35
C ALA A 142 -8.24 10.25 15.32
N THR A 143 -7.48 10.24 14.22
CA THR A 143 -7.65 9.25 13.14
C THR A 143 -6.76 8.02 13.33
N PRO A 144 -7.30 6.78 13.22
CA PRO A 144 -6.49 5.56 13.28
C PRO A 144 -5.85 5.20 11.93
N TRP A 145 -4.63 4.65 11.96
CA TRP A 145 -3.92 4.20 10.76
C TRP A 145 -4.67 3.15 9.93
N GLY A 146 -5.47 2.28 10.58
CA GLY A 146 -6.22 1.23 9.89
C GLY A 146 -7.20 1.75 8.83
N SER A 147 -7.65 3.00 8.94
CA SER A 147 -8.52 3.66 7.95
C SER A 147 -7.74 4.50 6.94
N LEU A 148 -6.47 4.79 7.19
CA LEU A 148 -5.63 5.67 6.36
C LEU A 148 -4.70 4.90 5.43
N THR A 149 -4.21 3.72 5.82
CA THR A 149 -3.22 2.97 5.04
C THR A 149 -3.72 2.61 3.64
N LEU A 150 -4.96 2.11 3.52
CA LEU A 150 -5.57 1.77 2.23
C LEU A 150 -5.75 2.99 1.30
N PRO A 151 -6.40 4.10 1.71
CA PRO A 151 -6.56 5.26 0.84
C PRO A 151 -5.22 5.92 0.49
N ILE A 152 -4.26 5.98 1.42
CA ILE A 152 -2.91 6.52 1.13
C ILE A 152 -2.21 5.65 0.09
N ALA A 153 -2.23 4.32 0.26
CA ALA A 153 -1.60 3.41 -0.69
C ALA A 153 -2.26 3.50 -2.08
N GLY A 154 -3.58 3.59 -2.13
CA GLY A 154 -4.32 3.79 -3.38
C GLY A 154 -3.95 5.11 -4.07
N ALA A 155 -3.93 6.22 -3.32
CA ALA A 155 -3.56 7.53 -3.84
C ALA A 155 -2.10 7.56 -4.37
N LEU A 156 -1.16 6.90 -3.69
CA LEU A 156 0.21 6.75 -4.16
C LEU A 156 0.29 5.94 -5.46
N GLN A 157 -0.46 4.83 -5.55
CA GLN A 157 -0.48 3.99 -6.75
C GLN A 157 -1.10 4.70 -7.95
N ASP A 158 -2.20 5.40 -7.73
CA ASP A 158 -2.90 6.18 -8.75
C ASP A 158 -2.01 7.33 -9.25
N THR A 159 -1.51 8.16 -8.32
CA THR A 159 -0.73 9.36 -8.70
C THR A 159 0.61 9.02 -9.36
N LEU A 160 1.23 7.89 -8.99
CA LEU A 160 2.54 7.50 -9.51
C LEU A 160 2.46 6.46 -10.64
N GLY A 161 1.29 5.87 -10.87
CA GLY A 161 1.05 4.82 -11.85
C GLY A 161 0.46 5.34 -13.17
N GLU A 162 -0.07 6.56 -13.18
CA GLU A 162 -0.45 7.28 -14.40
C GLU A 162 0.84 7.79 -15.09
N ASP A 163 1.25 7.12 -16.18
CA ASP A 163 2.30 7.57 -17.13
C ASP A 163 1.70 8.40 -18.26
#